data_AF-W2X5T6-F1
#
_entry.id   AF-W2X5T6-F1
#
_cell.length_a   1.000
_cell.length_b   1.000
_cell.length_c   1.000
_cell.angle_alpha   90.00
_cell.angle_beta   90.00
_cell.angle_gamma   90.00
#
_symmetry.space_group_name_H-M   'P 1'
#
loop_
_entity.id
_entity.type
_entity.pdbx_description
1 polymer ?
#
loop_
_entity_poly.entity_id
_entity_poly.type
_entity_poly.pdbx_seq_one_letter_code
_entity_poly.pdbx_strand_id
1 'polypeptide(L)'
;MQIAGTDFIEHNNTSSSTQPHIRQVYKIDPPPDGVFPSEAAAEDVIHKMTLSRRFNVSRQKVERNKNGDIRTKLFACDRSGKPKNNCHLREEDHVRTMRGSKRMGCPIRIKIVAVDENNTEGPWKIVHTRDGSTKHNHPTSLDVRVHVGHRQRSSQQSTAPEVSTVNDFIFYQTAAGVPVSKVYATLLLTDTSSLLIPKDVANVKDAKRRNLLAADTAIEALFRKLTEHGFHFKYEVNEDSGRLKYPDTLKLAQPYMGV
;
A
#
# COMPACT_ATOMS: atom_id res chain seq x y z
N MET A 1 -53.45 -14.43 41.46
CA MET A 1 -52.00 -14.59 41.20
C MET A 1 -51.82 -15.93 40.52
N GLN A 2 -51.82 -15.95 39.18
CA GLN A 2 -51.70 -17.15 38.36
C GLN A 2 -51.11 -16.75 36.99
N ILE A 3 -49.84 -17.12 36.83
CA ILE A 3 -49.13 -17.62 35.63
C ILE A 3 -49.62 -17.11 34.25
N ALA A 4 -48.85 -16.20 33.65
CA ALA A 4 -48.93 -15.86 32.24
C ALA A 4 -47.98 -16.77 31.43
N GLY A 5 -48.55 -17.46 30.44
CA GLY A 5 -47.85 -18.30 29.48
C GLY A 5 -47.02 -17.50 28.49
N THR A 6 -45.89 -18.08 28.12
CA THR A 6 -44.97 -17.62 27.08
C THR A 6 -45.47 -18.05 25.71
N ASP A 7 -45.95 -17.11 24.90
CA ASP A 7 -46.17 -17.32 23.47
C ASP A 7 -44.90 -17.03 22.67
N PHE A 8 -44.46 -18.04 21.93
CA PHE A 8 -43.45 -17.97 20.89
C PHE A 8 -43.93 -17.06 19.75
N ILE A 9 -43.13 -16.06 19.38
CA ILE A 9 -43.25 -15.37 18.09
C ILE A 9 -41.97 -15.62 17.30
N GLU A 10 -42.07 -16.49 16.30
CA GLU A 10 -41.09 -16.65 15.24
C GLU A 10 -41.00 -15.36 14.43
N HIS A 11 -39.86 -14.67 14.49
CA HIS A 11 -39.55 -13.60 13.55
C HIS A 11 -38.83 -14.18 12.33
N ASN A 12 -39.63 -14.62 11.35
CA ASN A 12 -39.19 -14.83 9.97
C ASN A 12 -38.79 -13.49 9.35
N ASN A 13 -37.50 -13.16 9.39
CA ASN A 13 -36.94 -12.01 8.68
C ASN A 13 -36.54 -12.37 7.25
N THR A 14 -37.55 -12.54 6.39
CA THR A 14 -37.38 -12.53 4.93
C THR A 14 -37.34 -11.08 4.46
N SER A 15 -36.17 -10.43 4.53
CA SER A 15 -35.97 -9.09 3.96
C SER A 15 -35.17 -9.16 2.65
N SER A 16 -35.86 -9.59 1.60
CA SER A 16 -35.47 -9.33 0.21
C SER A 16 -35.61 -7.82 -0.06
N SER A 17 -34.53 -7.06 0.13
CA SER A 17 -34.47 -5.64 -0.22
C SER A 17 -33.74 -5.47 -1.55
N THR A 18 -34.48 -5.60 -2.65
CA THR A 18 -34.04 -5.12 -3.96
C THR A 18 -34.39 -3.64 -4.07
N GLN A 19 -33.61 -2.76 -3.44
CA GLN A 19 -33.69 -1.32 -3.70
C GLN A 19 -32.82 -0.96 -4.91
N PRO A 20 -33.30 -0.13 -5.85
CA PRO A 20 -32.49 0.37 -6.94
C PRO A 20 -31.40 1.28 -6.36
N HIS A 21 -30.15 0.81 -6.35
CA HIS A 21 -29.01 1.66 -6.02
C HIS A 21 -28.98 2.86 -6.97
N ILE A 22 -29.39 4.04 -6.48
CA ILE A 22 -29.16 5.32 -7.14
C ILE A 22 -27.64 5.40 -7.36
N ARG A 23 -27.20 5.27 -8.61
CA ARG A 23 -25.78 5.41 -8.97
C ARG A 23 -25.41 6.88 -8.79
N GLN A 24 -24.99 7.25 -7.59
CA GLN A 24 -24.47 8.58 -7.33
C GLN A 24 -23.28 8.86 -8.24
N VAL A 25 -23.39 9.92 -9.03
CA VAL A 25 -22.33 10.40 -9.91
C VAL A 25 -21.64 11.57 -9.23
N TYR A 26 -20.34 11.42 -9.01
CA TYR A 26 -19.48 12.46 -8.47
C TYR A 26 -18.70 13.09 -9.62
N LYS A 27 -18.77 14.41 -9.75
CA LYS A 27 -17.99 15.14 -10.75
C LYS A 27 -16.68 15.58 -10.12
N ILE A 28 -15.57 15.05 -10.61
CA ILE A 28 -14.22 15.48 -10.26
C ILE A 28 -13.60 15.99 -11.54
N ASP A 29 -13.02 17.19 -11.49
CA ASP A 29 -12.40 17.74 -12.69
C ASP A 29 -11.28 16.81 -13.18
N PRO A 30 -11.04 16.74 -14.50
CA PRO A 30 -9.99 15.93 -15.06
C PRO A 30 -8.65 16.69 -15.05
N PRO A 31 -7.49 16.02 -15.17
CA PRO A 31 -6.21 16.72 -15.37
C PRO A 31 -6.30 17.76 -16.50
N PRO A 32 -5.48 18.82 -16.50
CA PRO A 32 -5.55 19.82 -17.56
C PRO A 32 -5.20 19.19 -18.90
N ASP A 33 -5.95 19.54 -19.94
CA ASP A 33 -5.53 19.27 -21.32
C ASP A 33 -4.26 20.05 -21.62
N GLY A 34 -3.32 19.43 -22.33
CA GLY A 34 -2.04 20.06 -22.62
C GLY A 34 -1.07 19.15 -23.36
N VAL A 35 -0.04 19.78 -23.92
CA VAL A 35 1.11 19.12 -24.53
C VAL A 35 2.30 19.28 -23.58
N PHE A 36 2.97 18.18 -23.31
CA PHE A 36 4.08 18.06 -22.38
C PHE A 36 5.32 17.60 -23.14
N PRO A 37 6.53 17.99 -22.70
CA PRO A 37 7.76 17.74 -23.43
C PRO A 37 8.13 16.26 -23.52
N SER A 38 7.64 15.42 -22.60
CA SER A 38 7.91 13.99 -22.58
C SER A 38 6.77 13.20 -21.95
N GLU A 39 6.83 11.87 -22.11
CA GLU A 39 5.90 10.94 -21.49
C GLU A 39 5.89 11.08 -19.96
N ALA A 40 7.08 11.10 -19.35
CA ALA A 40 7.24 11.20 -17.90
C ALA A 40 6.68 12.53 -17.35
N ALA A 41 6.84 13.63 -18.09
CA ALA A 41 6.28 14.93 -17.71
C ALA A 41 4.73 14.91 -17.72
N ALA A 42 4.11 14.26 -18.72
CA ALA A 42 2.66 14.12 -18.75
C ALA A 42 2.14 13.24 -17.60
N GLU A 43 2.83 12.13 -17.30
CA GLU A 43 2.48 11.26 -16.16
C GLU A 43 2.61 11.98 -14.81
N ASP A 44 3.68 12.75 -14.61
CA ASP A 44 3.90 13.53 -13.38
C ASP A 44 2.79 14.56 -13.15
N VAL A 45 2.36 15.27 -14.20
CA VAL A 45 1.24 16.22 -14.13
C VAL A 45 -0.06 15.53 -13.72
N ILE A 46 -0.35 14.35 -14.30
CA ILE A 46 -1.52 13.55 -13.90
C ILE A 46 -1.42 13.18 -12.41
N HIS A 47 -0.25 12.72 -11.96
CA HIS A 47 -0.08 12.26 -10.59
C HIS A 47 -0.13 13.40 -9.56
N LYS A 48 0.47 14.56 -9.85
CA LYS A 48 0.34 15.78 -9.04
C LYS A 48 -1.11 16.25 -8.93
N MET A 49 -1.84 16.27 -10.05
CA MET A 49 -3.24 16.70 -10.04
C MET A 49 -4.12 15.72 -9.26
N THR A 50 -3.98 14.41 -9.52
CA THR A 50 -4.77 13.40 -8.78
C THR A 50 -4.47 13.40 -7.28
N LEU A 51 -3.22 13.69 -6.88
CA LEU A 51 -2.84 13.89 -5.47
C LEU A 51 -3.63 15.05 -4.86
N SER A 52 -3.62 16.22 -5.49
CA SER A 52 -4.35 17.41 -5.01
C SER A 52 -5.86 17.18 -4.90
N ARG A 53 -6.42 16.39 -5.82
CA ARG A 53 -7.85 16.05 -5.87
C ARG A 53 -8.22 14.80 -5.06
N ARG A 54 -7.28 14.24 -4.29
CA ARG A 54 -7.49 13.12 -3.37
C ARG A 54 -8.12 11.87 -4.01
N PHE A 55 -7.68 11.55 -5.22
CA PHE A 55 -7.92 10.24 -5.84
C PHE A 55 -6.63 9.75 -6.51
N ASN A 56 -6.61 8.52 -7.00
CA ASN A 56 -5.44 8.01 -7.71
C ASN A 56 -5.84 7.35 -9.03
N VAL A 57 -4.91 7.39 -9.98
CA VAL A 57 -4.96 6.63 -11.21
C VAL A 57 -3.74 5.74 -11.36
N SER A 58 -3.95 4.57 -11.93
CA SER A 58 -2.92 3.57 -12.22
C SER A 58 -2.91 3.25 -13.72
N ARG A 59 -1.74 2.93 -14.25
CA ARG A 59 -1.60 2.43 -15.63
C ARG A 59 -2.45 1.17 -15.82
N GLN A 60 -3.26 1.14 -16.87
CA GLN A 60 -4.17 0.03 -17.19
C GLN A 60 -3.77 -0.67 -18.49
N LYS A 61 -3.54 0.08 -19.57
CA LYS A 61 -3.24 -0.46 -20.90
C LYS A 61 -2.20 0.41 -21.58
N VAL A 62 -1.39 -0.23 -22.42
CA VAL A 62 -0.44 0.43 -23.32
C VAL A 62 -0.81 0.05 -24.75
N GLU A 63 -0.76 1.00 -25.66
CA GLU A 63 -0.93 0.75 -27.10
C GLU A 63 0.33 1.21 -27.83
N ARG A 64 0.76 0.39 -28.79
CA ARG A 64 2.00 0.58 -29.54
C ARG A 64 1.71 1.02 -30.97
N ASN A 65 2.63 1.77 -31.56
CA ASN A 65 2.60 2.09 -32.99
C ASN A 65 2.96 0.85 -33.84
N LYS A 66 2.98 1.01 -35.17
CA LYS A 66 3.38 -0.06 -36.09
C LYS A 66 4.85 -0.50 -35.91
N ASN A 67 5.71 0.40 -35.43
CA ASN A 67 7.13 0.15 -35.21
C ASN A 67 7.40 -0.59 -33.89
N GLY A 68 6.38 -0.74 -33.03
CA GLY A 68 6.50 -1.40 -31.72
C GLY A 68 6.69 -0.45 -30.53
N ASP A 69 6.84 0.85 -30.79
CA ASP A 69 7.04 1.87 -29.75
C ASP A 69 5.73 2.20 -29.04
N ILE A 70 5.83 2.58 -27.77
CA ILE A 70 4.66 2.94 -26.97
C ILE A 70 4.14 4.30 -27.41
N ARG A 71 2.93 4.33 -27.96
CA ARG A 71 2.28 5.55 -28.45
C ARG A 71 1.22 6.08 -27.50
N THR A 72 0.51 5.17 -26.82
CA THR A 72 -0.60 5.54 -25.93
C THR A 72 -0.48 4.81 -24.61
N LYS A 73 -0.68 5.53 -23.50
CA LYS A 73 -0.86 4.92 -22.19
C LYS A 73 -2.21 5.30 -21.62
N LEU A 74 -2.99 4.29 -21.23
CA LEU A 74 -4.29 4.44 -20.60
C LEU A 74 -4.12 4.31 -19.09
N PHE A 75 -4.62 5.30 -18.38
CA PHE A 75 -4.76 5.34 -16.93
C PHE A 75 -6.21 5.13 -16.54
N ALA A 76 -6.41 4.40 -15.45
CA ALA A 76 -7.71 4.18 -14.84
C ALA A 76 -7.68 4.55 -13.38
N CYS A 77 -8.82 4.97 -12.83
CA CYS A 77 -8.96 5.14 -11.38
C CYS A 77 -8.54 3.86 -10.64
N ASP A 78 -7.90 4.00 -9.48
CA ASP A 78 -7.50 2.87 -8.64
C ASP A 78 -8.67 2.02 -8.11
N ARG A 79 -9.88 2.60 -8.10
CA ARG A 79 -11.15 1.91 -7.83
C ARG A 79 -11.83 1.35 -9.08
N SER A 80 -11.15 1.36 -10.24
CA SER A 80 -11.67 0.81 -11.48
C SER A 80 -11.68 -0.73 -11.49
N GLY A 81 -12.57 -1.29 -12.32
CA GLY A 81 -12.76 -2.74 -12.43
C GLY A 81 -13.56 -3.32 -11.28
N LYS A 82 -13.84 -4.62 -11.35
CA LYS A 82 -14.52 -5.35 -10.28
C LYS A 82 -13.50 -6.02 -9.36
N PRO A 83 -13.83 -6.27 -8.09
CA PRO A 83 -13.04 -7.16 -7.25
C PRO A 83 -12.82 -8.49 -7.97
N LYS A 84 -11.60 -9.03 -7.90
CA LYS A 84 -11.29 -10.33 -8.50
C LYS A 84 -11.86 -11.43 -7.61
N ASN A 85 -12.63 -12.34 -8.20
CA ASN A 85 -13.12 -13.54 -7.52
C ASN A 85 -12.34 -14.77 -8.02
N ASN A 86 -11.11 -14.94 -7.53
CA ASN A 86 -10.24 -16.04 -7.96
C ASN A 86 -10.68 -17.42 -7.42
N CYS A 87 -11.52 -17.44 -6.38
CA CYS A 87 -11.93 -18.66 -5.69
C CYS A 87 -13.39 -19.04 -5.98
N HIS A 88 -14.03 -18.39 -6.96
CA HIS A 88 -15.43 -18.60 -7.34
C HIS A 88 -16.42 -18.57 -6.16
N LEU A 89 -16.12 -17.73 -5.16
CA LEU A 89 -16.98 -17.56 -3.99
C LEU A 89 -18.27 -16.83 -4.37
N ARG A 90 -19.35 -17.08 -3.65
CA ARG A 90 -20.57 -16.27 -3.78
C ARG A 90 -20.30 -14.86 -3.28
N GLU A 91 -21.11 -13.89 -3.71
CA GLU A 91 -20.92 -12.49 -3.33
C GLU A 91 -21.06 -12.28 -1.81
N GLU A 92 -22.00 -12.99 -1.20
CA GLU A 92 -22.21 -13.07 0.27
C GLU A 92 -20.99 -13.64 1.03
N ASP A 93 -20.29 -14.61 0.43
CA ASP A 93 -19.09 -15.22 1.00
C ASP A 93 -17.81 -14.45 0.66
N HIS A 94 -17.90 -13.45 -0.22
CA HIS A 94 -16.77 -12.64 -0.67
C HIS A 94 -16.45 -11.51 0.32
N VAL A 95 -16.53 -11.82 1.62
CA VAL A 95 -16.21 -10.91 2.72
C VAL A 95 -14.77 -11.15 3.15
N ARG A 96 -13.91 -10.15 2.92
CA ARG A 96 -12.59 -10.08 3.55
C ARG A 96 -12.62 -9.00 4.61
N THR A 97 -12.65 -9.41 5.88
CA THR A 97 -12.76 -8.51 7.05
C THR A 97 -11.71 -7.38 7.05
N MET A 98 -10.54 -7.58 6.44
CA MET A 98 -9.43 -6.62 6.50
C MET A 98 -8.71 -6.36 5.16
N ARG A 99 -9.06 -7.03 4.07
CA ARG A 99 -8.24 -7.05 2.84
C ARG A 99 -9.07 -7.14 1.55
N GLY A 100 -10.22 -6.47 1.54
CA GLY A 100 -11.09 -6.34 0.37
C GLY A 100 -10.47 -5.42 -0.70
N SER A 101 -10.75 -5.72 -1.97
CA SER A 101 -10.41 -4.79 -3.06
C SER A 101 -11.29 -3.55 -2.96
N LYS A 102 -10.71 -2.35 -3.07
CA LYS A 102 -11.46 -1.09 -3.17
C LYS A 102 -12.02 -0.84 -4.58
N ARG A 103 -11.91 -1.83 -5.47
CA ARG A 103 -12.44 -1.78 -6.83
C ARG A 103 -13.96 -1.83 -6.79
N MET A 104 -14.59 -0.83 -7.39
CA MET A 104 -16.05 -0.68 -7.42
C MET A 104 -16.56 -0.31 -8.81
N GLY A 105 -15.79 -0.63 -9.85
CA GLY A 105 -16.17 -0.40 -11.24
C GLY A 105 -16.11 1.07 -11.66
N CYS A 106 -15.25 1.88 -11.05
CA CYS A 106 -15.14 3.30 -11.42
C CYS A 106 -14.83 3.44 -12.94
N PRO A 107 -15.65 4.20 -13.69
CA PRO A 107 -15.54 4.30 -15.14
C PRO A 107 -14.38 5.21 -15.56
N ILE A 108 -13.70 5.87 -14.62
CA ILE A 108 -12.77 6.93 -14.94
C ILE A 108 -11.53 6.44 -15.69
N ARG A 109 -11.28 7.04 -16.86
CA ARG A 109 -10.16 6.78 -17.75
C ARG A 109 -9.57 8.08 -18.30
N ILE A 110 -8.25 8.14 -18.28
CA ILE A 110 -7.44 9.24 -18.84
C ILE A 110 -6.40 8.57 -19.72
N LYS A 111 -6.16 9.07 -20.93
CA LYS A 111 -5.08 8.56 -21.78
C LYS A 111 -4.06 9.66 -22.04
N ILE A 112 -2.80 9.28 -22.14
CA ILE A 112 -1.74 10.12 -22.71
C ILE A 112 -1.34 9.51 -24.04
N VAL A 113 -1.10 10.37 -25.03
CA VAL A 113 -0.80 9.97 -26.40
C VAL A 113 0.40 10.78 -26.88
N ALA A 114 1.38 10.14 -27.51
CA ALA A 114 2.45 10.83 -28.23
C ALA A 114 1.83 11.73 -29.32
N VAL A 115 2.30 12.98 -29.41
CA VAL A 115 1.79 13.93 -30.42
C VAL A 115 2.19 13.48 -31.82
N ASP A 116 3.42 13.02 -31.98
CA ASP A 116 3.94 12.39 -33.19
C ASP A 116 4.00 10.87 -33.00
N GLU A 117 3.46 10.11 -33.96
CA GLU A 117 3.43 8.65 -33.90
C GLU A 117 4.82 8.01 -34.08
N ASN A 118 5.71 8.71 -34.78
CA ASN A 118 7.04 8.23 -35.13
C ASN A 118 8.13 8.77 -34.20
N ASN A 119 7.80 9.71 -33.31
CA ASN A 119 8.70 10.27 -32.32
C ASN A 119 8.10 10.13 -30.91
N THR A 120 8.19 8.94 -30.33
CA THR A 120 7.66 8.63 -29.00
C THR A 120 8.48 9.25 -27.86
N GLU A 121 9.70 9.71 -28.13
CA GLU A 121 10.51 10.49 -27.19
C GLU A 121 10.14 11.98 -27.16
N GLY A 122 9.43 12.43 -28.20
CA GLY A 122 8.95 13.79 -28.35
C GLY A 122 7.76 14.13 -27.45
N PRO A 123 6.99 15.18 -27.80
CA PRO A 123 5.93 15.68 -26.95
C PRO A 123 4.74 14.72 -26.81
N TRP A 124 4.13 14.70 -25.61
CA TRP A 124 2.96 13.89 -25.26
C TRP A 124 1.78 14.79 -24.88
N LYS A 125 0.56 14.38 -25.25
CA LYS A 125 -0.66 15.09 -24.86
C LYS A 125 -1.55 14.26 -23.94
N ILE A 126 -2.14 14.92 -22.95
CA ILE A 126 -3.23 14.34 -22.16
C ILE A 126 -4.51 14.44 -22.99
N VAL A 127 -5.26 13.34 -23.08
CA VAL A 127 -6.53 13.29 -23.80
C VAL A 127 -7.60 12.69 -22.90
N HIS A 128 -8.68 13.44 -22.73
CA HIS A 128 -9.85 12.98 -22.01
C HIS A 128 -10.72 12.07 -22.88
N THR A 129 -11.30 11.05 -22.26
CA THR A 129 -12.28 10.18 -22.90
C THR A 129 -13.67 10.82 -22.79
N ARG A 130 -14.47 10.73 -23.86
CA ARG A 130 -15.74 11.46 -24.06
C ARG A 130 -16.68 11.50 -22.85
N ASP A 131 -16.76 10.40 -22.08
CA ASP A 131 -17.59 10.30 -20.88
C ASP A 131 -16.84 9.86 -19.62
N GLY A 132 -15.55 9.55 -19.75
CA GLY A 132 -14.80 8.80 -18.75
C GLY A 132 -13.81 9.62 -17.95
N SER A 133 -13.63 10.93 -18.16
CA SER A 133 -12.56 11.64 -17.44
C SER A 133 -13.01 12.42 -16.21
N THR A 134 -14.32 12.61 -16.00
CA THR A 134 -14.84 13.45 -14.90
C THR A 134 -15.90 12.79 -14.01
N LYS A 135 -16.62 11.79 -14.50
CA LYS A 135 -17.72 11.14 -13.80
C LYS A 135 -17.22 9.94 -12.99
N HIS A 136 -17.15 10.08 -11.67
CA HIS A 136 -16.84 9.01 -10.72
C HIS A 136 -18.13 8.42 -10.15
N ASN A 137 -18.08 7.15 -9.73
CA ASN A 137 -19.15 6.51 -8.96
C ASN A 137 -18.83 6.44 -7.45
N HIS A 138 -17.89 7.27 -7.00
CA HIS A 138 -17.47 7.38 -5.62
C HIS A 138 -16.94 8.80 -5.35
N PRO A 139 -17.02 9.28 -4.10
CA PRO A 139 -16.40 10.55 -3.72
C PRO A 139 -14.88 10.44 -3.75
N THR A 140 -14.21 11.59 -3.73
CA THR A 140 -12.78 11.69 -3.40
C THR A 140 -12.52 11.10 -2.03
N SER A 141 -11.31 10.60 -1.80
CA SER A 141 -10.94 10.09 -0.48
C SER A 141 -10.78 11.26 0.51
N LEU A 142 -11.19 11.05 1.77
CA LEU A 142 -10.99 12.04 2.83
C LEU A 142 -9.50 12.25 3.10
N ASP A 143 -8.76 11.14 3.23
CA ASP A 143 -7.31 11.10 3.36
C ASP A 143 -6.67 10.55 2.08
N VAL A 144 -5.74 11.29 1.50
CA VAL A 144 -5.00 10.89 0.28
C VAL A 144 -4.07 9.69 0.53
N ARG A 145 -3.63 9.49 1.78
CA ARG A 145 -2.74 8.39 2.18
C ARG A 145 -3.36 7.02 1.99
N VAL A 146 -4.68 6.91 1.84
CA VAL A 146 -5.34 5.62 1.52
C VAL A 146 -4.94 5.08 0.15
N HIS A 147 -4.41 5.92 -0.74
CA HIS A 147 -3.99 5.56 -2.09
C HIS A 147 -2.53 5.12 -2.12
N VAL A 148 -2.32 3.81 -2.25
CA VAL A 148 -0.97 3.19 -2.25
C VAL A 148 -0.06 3.76 -3.33
N GLY A 149 -0.59 4.06 -4.52
CA GLY A 149 0.20 4.60 -5.63
C GLY A 149 0.85 5.95 -5.32
N HIS A 150 0.17 6.83 -4.58
CA HIS A 150 0.74 8.10 -4.14
C HIS A 150 1.85 7.88 -3.10
N ARG A 151 1.64 6.98 -2.13
CA ARG A 151 2.66 6.66 -1.11
C ARG A 151 3.92 6.07 -1.73
N GLN A 152 3.77 5.15 -2.68
CA GLN A 152 4.89 4.54 -3.40
C GLN A 152 5.68 5.57 -4.20
N ARG A 153 5.01 6.45 -4.95
CA ARG A 153 5.67 7.52 -5.71
C ARG A 153 6.40 8.50 -4.80
N SER A 154 5.78 8.92 -3.70
CA SER A 154 6.42 9.80 -2.71
C SER A 154 7.69 9.14 -2.15
N SER A 155 7.62 7.86 -1.76
CA SER A 155 8.79 7.12 -1.28
C SER A 155 9.89 6.96 -2.34
N GLN A 156 9.57 6.95 -3.64
CA GLN A 156 10.53 6.83 -4.74
C GLN A 156 11.12 8.17 -5.17
N GLN A 157 10.36 9.27 -5.08
CA GLN A 157 10.88 10.61 -5.37
C GLN A 157 11.85 11.07 -4.28
N SER A 158 11.63 10.60 -3.06
CA SER A 158 12.60 10.70 -1.96
C SER A 158 13.76 9.72 -2.15
N THR A 159 14.37 9.56 -3.33
CA THR A 159 15.64 8.82 -3.51
C THR A 159 16.74 9.69 -4.13
N ALA A 160 16.59 11.01 -4.07
CA ALA A 160 17.73 11.91 -4.17
C ALA A 160 18.76 11.55 -3.08
N PRO A 161 20.08 11.75 -3.30
CA PRO A 161 21.15 11.22 -2.45
C PRO A 161 21.12 11.66 -0.97
N GLU A 162 20.23 12.59 -0.59
CA GLU A 162 19.99 12.98 0.80
C GLU A 162 18.96 12.09 1.55
N VAL A 163 18.27 11.17 0.86
CA VAL A 163 17.24 10.30 1.46
C VAL A 163 17.73 8.90 1.83
N SER A 164 18.94 8.86 2.37
CA SER A 164 19.29 7.89 3.40
C SER A 164 18.45 8.11 4.68
N THR A 165 17.94 9.34 4.90
CA THR A 165 17.37 9.80 6.17
C THR A 165 16.13 9.06 6.70
N VAL A 166 15.05 8.84 5.92
CA VAL A 166 13.80 8.27 6.51
C VAL A 166 13.93 6.78 6.81
N ASN A 167 14.47 6.00 5.86
CA ASN A 167 14.65 4.56 6.08
C ASN A 167 15.72 4.30 7.15
N ASP A 168 16.81 5.08 7.16
CA ASP A 168 17.81 4.96 8.22
C ASP A 168 17.28 5.44 9.56
N PHE A 169 16.46 6.51 9.58
CA PHE A 169 15.76 6.92 10.80
C PHE A 169 14.87 5.80 11.33
N ILE A 170 14.02 5.19 10.48
CA ILE A 170 13.20 4.03 10.87
C ILE A 170 14.09 2.90 11.37
N PHE A 171 15.25 2.67 10.74
CA PHE A 171 16.21 1.66 11.15
C PHE A 171 16.82 1.93 12.53
N TYR A 172 17.39 3.11 12.76
CA TYR A 172 17.99 3.48 14.04
C TYR A 172 16.96 3.45 15.17
N GLN A 173 15.76 3.97 14.94
CA GLN A 173 14.66 3.90 15.91
C GLN A 173 14.25 2.45 16.18
N THR A 174 14.20 1.61 15.15
CA THR A 174 13.93 0.18 15.30
C THR A 174 15.00 -0.53 16.11
N ALA A 175 16.29 -0.23 15.86
CA ALA A 175 17.42 -0.80 16.59
C ALA A 175 17.39 -0.37 18.07
N ALA A 176 16.96 0.86 18.35
CA ALA A 176 16.73 1.36 19.70
C ALA A 176 15.44 0.81 20.37
N GLY A 177 14.70 -0.10 19.71
CA GLY A 177 13.50 -0.71 20.27
C GLY A 177 12.27 0.21 20.29
N VAL A 178 12.29 1.33 19.56
CA VAL A 178 11.20 2.31 19.58
C VAL A 178 9.96 1.74 18.86
N PRO A 179 8.75 1.88 19.45
CA PRO A 179 7.52 1.38 18.85
C PRO A 179 7.14 2.16 17.59
N VAL A 180 6.52 1.46 16.63
CA VAL A 180 6.12 2.01 15.32
C VAL A 180 5.29 3.30 15.45
N SER A 181 4.40 3.39 16.44
CA SER A 181 3.57 4.58 16.67
C SER A 181 4.40 5.83 16.98
N LYS A 182 5.48 5.70 17.78
CA LYS A 182 6.37 6.82 18.11
C LYS A 182 7.22 7.23 16.91
N VAL A 183 7.77 6.26 16.17
CA VAL A 183 8.52 6.54 14.93
C VAL A 183 7.64 7.30 13.93
N TYR A 184 6.40 6.85 13.75
CA TYR A 184 5.44 7.52 12.89
C TYR A 184 5.09 8.94 13.37
N ALA A 185 4.85 9.12 14.67
CA ALA A 185 4.57 10.44 15.23
C ALA A 185 5.73 11.41 15.01
N THR A 186 6.98 10.98 15.22
CA THR A 186 8.16 11.82 14.94
C THR A 186 8.24 12.19 13.45
N LEU A 187 8.01 11.23 12.54
CA LEU A 187 8.03 11.49 11.10
C LEU A 187 6.96 12.51 10.67
N LEU A 188 5.76 12.45 11.26
CA LEU A 188 4.71 13.45 11.00
C LEU A 188 5.05 14.83 11.56
N LEU A 189 5.76 14.91 12.67
CA LEU A 189 6.22 16.18 13.25
C LEU A 189 7.32 16.81 12.40
N THR A 190 8.19 16.01 11.79
CA THR A 190 9.25 16.50 10.89
C THR A 190 8.73 16.88 9.50
N ASP A 191 7.74 16.14 8.98
CA ASP A 191 7.14 16.40 7.68
C ASP A 191 5.62 16.15 7.74
N THR A 192 4.88 17.23 7.91
CA THR A 192 3.40 17.19 7.94
C THR A 192 2.79 16.83 6.59
N SER A 193 3.55 16.96 5.49
CA SER A 193 3.11 16.59 4.14
C SER A 193 3.36 15.12 3.80
N SER A 194 4.00 14.39 4.72
CA SER A 194 4.35 12.99 4.52
C SER A 194 3.13 12.12 4.21
N LEU A 195 3.24 11.34 3.14
CA LEU A 195 2.20 10.38 2.75
C LEU A 195 2.29 9.05 3.49
N LEU A 196 3.24 8.89 4.41
CA LEU A 196 3.44 7.66 5.16
C LEU A 196 2.24 7.34 6.04
N ILE A 197 2.01 6.04 6.25
CA ILE A 197 1.11 5.52 7.29
C ILE A 197 1.90 4.58 8.23
N PRO A 198 1.39 4.29 9.44
CA PRO A 198 2.08 3.39 10.38
C PRO A 198 2.42 2.02 9.77
N LYS A 199 1.57 1.54 8.84
CA LYS A 199 1.81 0.29 8.13
C LYS A 199 3.04 0.34 7.23
N ASP A 200 3.36 1.49 6.65
CA ASP A 200 4.57 1.62 5.81
C ASP A 200 5.83 1.51 6.68
N VAL A 201 5.86 2.15 7.85
CA VAL A 201 6.95 2.01 8.85
C VAL A 201 7.11 0.55 9.29
N ALA A 202 5.99 -0.13 9.60
CA ALA A 202 6.01 -1.54 9.94
C ALA A 202 6.58 -2.41 8.80
N ASN A 203 6.18 -2.15 7.56
CA ASN A 203 6.67 -2.87 6.39
C ASN A 203 8.18 -2.67 6.16
N VAL A 204 8.70 -1.45 6.39
CA VAL A 204 10.15 -1.16 6.32
C VAL A 204 10.90 -1.96 7.40
N LYS A 205 10.41 -1.96 8.64
CA LYS A 205 10.97 -2.77 9.73
C LYS A 205 10.95 -4.26 9.41
N ASP A 206 9.85 -4.77 8.88
CA ASP A 206 9.70 -6.17 8.47
C ASP A 206 10.64 -6.52 7.31
N ALA A 207 10.82 -5.62 6.34
CA ALA A 207 11.76 -5.82 5.23
C ALA A 207 13.21 -5.90 5.73
N LYS A 208 13.62 -5.00 6.63
CA LYS A 208 14.96 -5.06 7.22
C LYS A 208 15.16 -6.32 8.04
N ARG A 209 14.16 -6.73 8.84
CA ARG A 209 14.21 -7.99 9.57
C ARG A 209 14.41 -9.16 8.61
N ARG A 210 13.65 -9.23 7.51
CA ARG A 210 13.84 -10.28 6.48
C ARG A 210 15.25 -10.26 5.88
N ASN A 211 15.81 -9.08 5.62
CA ASN A 211 17.19 -8.98 5.12
C ASN A 211 18.24 -9.44 6.15
N LEU A 212 18.04 -9.14 7.44
CA LEU A 212 18.91 -9.64 8.52
C LEU A 212 18.84 -11.16 8.67
N LEU A 213 17.66 -11.74 8.44
CA LEU A 213 17.37 -13.17 8.52
C LEU A 213 17.53 -13.90 7.17
N ALA A 214 18.14 -13.28 6.16
CA ALA A 214 18.08 -13.78 4.79
C ALA A 214 18.66 -15.20 4.61
N ALA A 215 19.66 -15.56 5.41
CA ALA A 215 20.29 -16.89 5.41
C ALA A 215 20.11 -17.66 6.74
N ASP A 216 19.62 -16.99 7.78
CA ASP A 216 19.65 -17.50 9.15
C ASP A 216 18.24 -17.49 9.75
N THR A 217 17.95 -18.49 10.57
CA THR A 217 16.83 -18.42 11.51
C THR A 217 17.03 -17.26 12.49
N ALA A 218 15.95 -16.82 13.14
CA ALA A 218 16.01 -15.72 14.11
C ALA A 218 17.04 -15.95 15.23
N ILE A 219 17.29 -17.21 15.60
CA ILE A 219 18.21 -17.55 16.68
C ILE A 219 19.65 -17.65 16.18
N GLU A 220 19.88 -18.21 14.99
CA GLU A 220 21.21 -18.18 14.35
C GLU A 220 21.67 -16.73 14.12
N ALA A 221 20.78 -15.86 13.66
CA ALA A 221 21.09 -14.43 13.50
C ALA A 221 21.39 -13.74 14.85
N LEU A 222 20.71 -14.15 15.94
CA LEU A 222 21.01 -13.67 17.28
C LEU A 222 22.40 -14.12 17.74
N PHE A 223 22.73 -15.40 17.55
CA PHE A 223 24.03 -15.96 17.90
C PHE A 223 25.17 -15.34 17.12
N ARG A 224 25.00 -15.12 15.82
CA ARG A 224 25.98 -14.37 15.02
C ARG A 224 26.23 -12.98 15.61
N LYS A 225 25.17 -12.23 15.95
CA LYS A 225 25.31 -10.90 16.58
C LYS A 225 25.98 -10.97 17.95
N LEU A 226 25.65 -11.96 18.77
CA LEU A 226 26.29 -12.15 20.07
C LEU A 226 27.79 -12.42 19.89
N THR A 227 28.17 -13.29 18.96
CA THR A 227 29.58 -13.55 18.61
C THR A 227 30.28 -12.29 18.09
N GLU A 228 29.67 -11.54 17.17
CA GLU A 228 30.20 -10.27 16.62
C GLU A 228 30.50 -9.25 17.73
N HIS A 229 29.66 -9.19 18.76
CA HIS A 229 29.82 -8.29 19.90
C HIS A 229 30.63 -8.91 21.07
N GLY A 230 31.25 -10.08 20.87
CA GLY A 230 32.12 -10.72 21.87
C GLY A 230 31.38 -11.39 23.03
N PHE A 231 30.08 -11.64 22.91
CA PHE A 231 29.32 -12.38 23.91
C PHE A 231 29.53 -13.89 23.75
N HIS A 232 29.80 -14.56 24.87
CA HIS A 232 29.92 -16.01 24.93
C HIS A 232 28.59 -16.66 25.30
N PHE A 233 28.19 -17.70 24.57
CA PHE A 233 26.98 -18.47 24.83
C PHE A 233 27.24 -19.96 24.61
N LYS A 234 26.43 -20.81 25.25
CA LYS A 234 26.46 -22.27 25.08
C LYS A 234 25.11 -22.73 24.53
N TYR A 235 25.12 -23.63 23.57
CA TYR A 235 23.93 -24.29 23.06
C TYR A 235 24.24 -25.74 22.72
N GLU A 236 23.23 -26.60 22.81
CA GLU A 236 23.28 -27.98 22.35
C GLU A 236 22.44 -28.11 21.08
N VAL A 237 22.83 -28.97 20.15
CA VAL A 237 22.01 -29.29 18.97
C VAL A 237 21.42 -30.67 19.22
N ASN A 238 20.09 -30.78 19.16
CA ASN A 238 19.44 -32.09 19.20
C ASN A 238 19.70 -32.82 17.88
N GLU A 239 20.41 -33.94 17.93
CA GLU A 239 20.87 -34.69 16.75
C GLU A 239 19.70 -35.24 15.90
N ASP A 240 18.57 -35.59 16.53
CA ASP A 240 17.42 -36.19 15.84
C ASP A 240 16.55 -35.17 15.09
N SER A 241 16.47 -33.93 15.58
CA SER A 241 15.55 -32.90 15.06
C SER A 241 16.25 -31.67 14.48
N GLY A 242 17.58 -31.58 14.62
CA GLY A 242 18.37 -30.40 14.26
C GLY A 242 17.99 -29.15 15.07
N ARG A 243 17.14 -29.27 16.11
CA ARG A 243 16.71 -28.14 16.93
C ARG A 243 17.76 -27.79 17.96
N LEU A 244 18.04 -26.50 18.07
CA LEU A 244 18.86 -25.92 19.12
C LEU A 244 18.14 -26.02 20.48
N LYS A 245 18.84 -26.57 21.47
CA LYS A 245 18.43 -26.62 22.88
C LYS A 245 19.34 -25.67 23.66
N TYR A 246 18.71 -24.70 24.34
CA TYR A 246 19.43 -23.72 25.15
C TYR A 246 19.45 -24.21 26.60
N PRO A 247 20.62 -24.24 27.27
CA PRO A 247 20.66 -24.41 28.71
C PRO A 247 19.99 -23.19 29.37
N ASP A 248 19.11 -23.43 30.35
CA ASP A 248 18.42 -22.39 31.15
C ASP A 248 19.43 -21.38 31.71
N THR A 249 19.69 -20.30 30.98
CA THR A 249 20.67 -19.29 31.35
C THR A 249 20.13 -17.89 31.13
N LEU A 250 18.98 -17.63 31.76
CA LEU A 250 18.54 -16.28 32.14
C LEU A 250 19.41 -15.68 33.29
N LYS A 251 20.71 -16.02 33.33
CA LYS A 251 21.68 -15.50 34.31
C LYS A 251 22.84 -14.73 33.66
N LEU A 252 22.71 -14.32 32.40
CA LEU A 252 23.78 -13.59 31.69
C LEU A 252 23.64 -12.04 31.73
N ALA A 253 22.66 -11.50 32.46
CA ALA A 253 22.47 -10.04 32.55
C ALA A 253 22.99 -9.39 33.85
N GLN A 254 23.59 -10.14 34.78
CA GLN A 254 23.92 -9.61 36.09
C GLN A 254 25.25 -8.85 36.23
N PRO A 255 26.31 -9.04 35.40
CA PRO A 255 27.54 -8.26 35.58
C PRO A 255 27.57 -6.90 34.85
N TYR A 256 26.68 -6.65 33.89
CA TYR A 256 26.73 -5.44 33.04
C TYR A 256 25.79 -4.30 33.46
N MET A 257 25.08 -4.45 34.58
CA MET A 257 24.27 -3.40 35.22
C MET A 257 24.77 -3.16 36.66
N GLY A 258 26.09 -3.05 36.82
CA GLY A 258 26.71 -2.61 38.07
C GLY A 258 26.85 -1.09 38.09
N VAL A 259 26.00 -0.44 38.88
CA VAL A 259 26.36 0.77 39.64
C VAL A 259 27.38 0.35 40.69
#